data_AF-A0A7L3Q6M3-F1
#
_entry.id   AF-A0A7L3Q6M3-F1
#
_cell.length_a   1.000
_cell.length_b   1.000
_cell.length_c   1.000
_cell.angle_alpha   90.00
_cell.angle_beta   90.00
_cell.angle_gamma   90.00
#
_symmetry.space_group_name_H-M   'P 1'
#
loop_
_entity.id
_entity.type
_entity.pdbx_description
1 polymer ?
#
loop_
_entity_poly.entity_id
_entity_poly.type
_entity_poly.pdbx_seq_one_letter_code
_entity_poly.pdbx_strand_id
1 'polypeptide(L)'
;MAPLRRLCLLLALLLPPPAAPAPAPLRRPDWAACRILSRELSRLLATVREPPSALEGMQLLEEEPQNWPPRIRCSDACDPLMLETNNTRCLHRIRQALQHYRDLLGSDIFRDQPQPQLETTMEQLLRHVQEGHGHPPRHPLAPTLVWEQQLQRHLALKRLRSFAAVMSRVFNHSAR
;
A
#
# COMPACT_ATOMS: atom_id res chain seq x y z
N MET A 1 -32.73 -35.01 42.80
CA MET A 1 -32.01 -34.92 41.50
C MET A 1 -31.53 -33.48 41.23
N ALA A 2 -30.70 -32.91 42.13
CA ALA A 2 -30.18 -31.54 42.00
C ALA A 2 -28.66 -31.34 42.25
N PRO A 3 -27.90 -32.27 42.88
CA PRO A 3 -26.50 -31.97 43.21
C PRO A 3 -25.53 -32.10 42.02
N LEU A 4 -25.81 -33.02 41.08
CA LEU A 4 -24.94 -33.27 39.91
C LEU A 4 -24.88 -32.06 38.95
N ARG A 5 -25.98 -31.33 38.82
CA ARG A 5 -26.09 -30.19 37.88
C ARG A 5 -25.27 -28.97 38.34
N ARG A 6 -25.10 -28.80 39.66
CA ARG A 6 -24.24 -27.75 40.24
C ARG A 6 -22.75 -28.09 40.13
N LEU A 7 -22.39 -29.38 40.22
CA LEU A 7 -21.01 -29.83 40.08
C LEU A 7 -20.49 -29.62 38.64
N CYS A 8 -21.33 -29.84 37.62
CA CYS A 8 -20.97 -29.59 36.22
C CYS A 8 -20.73 -28.10 35.91
N LEU A 9 -21.51 -27.19 36.53
CA LEU A 9 -21.34 -25.75 36.33
C LEU A 9 -20.05 -25.21 36.95
N LEU A 10 -19.62 -25.78 38.09
CA LEU A 10 -18.36 -25.41 38.72
C LEU A 10 -17.14 -25.96 37.97
N LEU A 11 -17.26 -27.15 37.36
CA LEU A 11 -16.19 -27.71 36.51
C LEU A 11 -15.96 -26.89 35.24
N ALA A 12 -17.01 -26.30 34.66
CA ALA A 12 -16.89 -25.48 33.45
C ALA A 12 -16.16 -24.14 33.70
N LEU A 13 -16.20 -23.61 34.93
CA LEU A 13 -15.47 -22.38 35.30
C LEU A 13 -13.98 -22.60 35.59
N LEU A 14 -13.55 -23.85 35.78
CA LEU A 14 -12.16 -24.21 36.04
C LEU A 14 -11.38 -24.51 34.75
N LEU A 15 -12.04 -24.47 33.58
CA LEU A 15 -11.36 -24.67 32.31
C LEU A 15 -10.61 -23.39 31.94
N PRO A 16 -9.27 -23.42 31.82
CA PRO A 16 -8.52 -22.27 31.34
C PRO A 16 -9.03 -21.90 29.94
N PRO A 17 -9.16 -20.59 29.63
CA PRO A 17 -9.57 -20.16 28.30
C PRO A 17 -8.62 -20.77 27.27
N PRO A 18 -9.12 -21.19 26.08
CA PRO A 18 -8.24 -21.66 25.03
C PRO A 18 -7.20 -20.57 24.78
N ALA A 19 -5.93 -20.92 24.96
CA ALA A 19 -4.83 -20.01 24.72
C ALA A 19 -5.02 -19.44 23.31
N ALA A 20 -5.14 -18.11 23.21
CA ALA A 20 -5.19 -17.45 21.92
C ALA A 20 -4.00 -17.96 21.08
N PRO A 21 -4.21 -18.31 19.80
CA PRO A 21 -3.11 -18.77 18.97
C PRO A 21 -1.99 -17.75 19.03
N ALA A 22 -0.78 -18.21 19.35
CA ALA A 22 0.39 -17.35 19.37
C ALA A 22 0.45 -16.55 18.06
N PRO A 23 0.78 -15.23 18.11
CA PRO A 23 0.89 -14.44 16.89
C PRO A 23 1.84 -15.16 15.93
N ALA A 24 1.34 -15.45 14.73
CA ALA A 24 2.15 -16.07 13.69
C ALA A 24 3.44 -15.26 13.54
N PRO A 25 4.60 -15.90 13.41
CA PRO A 25 5.87 -15.19 13.29
C PRO A 25 5.76 -14.19 12.14
N LEU A 26 6.10 -12.93 12.42
CA LEU A 26 6.17 -11.84 11.44
C LEU A 26 7.00 -12.33 10.26
N ARG A 27 6.33 -12.65 9.15
CA ARG A 27 7.02 -13.01 7.91
C ARG A 27 7.66 -11.75 7.39
N ARG A 28 9.00 -11.70 7.46
CA ARG A 28 9.77 -10.62 6.84
C ARG A 28 9.38 -10.49 5.36
N PRO A 29 9.41 -9.27 4.82
CA PRO A 29 9.20 -9.05 3.40
C PRO A 29 10.20 -9.84 2.56
N ASP A 30 9.75 -10.33 1.41
CA ASP A 30 10.67 -10.84 0.39
C ASP A 30 11.32 -9.65 -0.32
N TRP A 31 12.44 -9.17 0.23
CA TRP A 31 13.16 -8.01 -0.28
C TRP A 31 13.65 -8.20 -1.72
N ALA A 32 14.02 -9.42 -2.10
CA ALA A 32 14.48 -9.71 -3.45
C ALA A 32 13.34 -9.56 -4.46
N ALA A 33 12.16 -10.14 -4.16
CA ALA A 33 10.97 -9.95 -4.98
C ALA A 33 10.53 -8.49 -5.03
N CYS A 34 10.52 -7.79 -3.88
CA CYS A 34 10.17 -6.37 -3.81
C CYS A 34 11.08 -5.51 -4.69
N ARG A 35 12.39 -5.76 -4.68
CA ARG A 35 13.37 -5.05 -5.52
C ARG A 35 13.14 -5.29 -7.02
N ILE A 36 12.84 -6.52 -7.42
CA ILE A 36 12.57 -6.85 -8.83
C ILE A 36 11.29 -6.12 -9.28
N LEU A 37 10.21 -6.25 -8.52
CA LEU A 37 8.93 -5.67 -8.85
C LEU A 37 8.94 -4.13 -8.80
N SER A 38 9.71 -3.51 -7.91
CA SER A 38 9.83 -2.04 -7.88
C SER A 38 10.56 -1.46 -9.09
N ARG A 39 11.53 -2.21 -9.63
CA ARG A 39 12.20 -1.86 -10.89
C ARG A 39 11.24 -1.99 -12.07
N GLU A 40 10.48 -3.08 -12.09
CA GLU A 40 9.45 -3.28 -13.13
C GLU A 40 8.38 -2.19 -13.08
N LEU A 41 7.89 -1.84 -11.89
CA LEU A 41 6.96 -0.72 -11.71
C LEU A 41 7.53 0.59 -12.27
N SER A 42 8.80 0.88 -11.97
CA SER A 42 9.47 2.09 -12.47
C SER A 42 9.60 2.09 -14.00
N ARG A 43 9.90 0.92 -14.59
CA ARG A 43 9.96 0.72 -16.04
C ARG A 43 8.61 0.95 -16.71
N LEU A 44 7.55 0.37 -16.17
CA LEU A 44 6.19 0.55 -16.66
C LEU A 44 5.77 2.02 -16.57
N LEU A 45 6.03 2.70 -15.46
CA LEU A 45 5.71 4.12 -15.27
C LEU A 45 6.42 5.05 -16.26
N ALA A 46 7.61 4.66 -16.76
CA ALA A 46 8.31 5.42 -17.79
C ALA A 46 7.62 5.32 -19.17
N THR A 47 6.81 4.28 -19.39
CA THR A 47 6.07 4.07 -20.65
C THR A 47 4.66 4.65 -20.66
N VAL A 48 4.12 5.01 -19.50
CA VAL A 48 2.77 5.59 -19.41
C VAL A 48 2.76 6.97 -20.07
N ARG A 49 1.87 7.14 -21.04
CA ARG A 49 1.65 8.44 -21.70
C ARG A 49 1.12 9.45 -20.69
N GLU A 50 1.82 10.57 -20.57
CA GLU A 50 1.34 11.70 -19.78
C GLU A 50 0.32 12.54 -20.56
N PRO A 51 -0.63 13.18 -19.87
CA PRO A 51 -1.41 14.24 -20.47
C PRO A 51 -0.50 15.38 -20.98
N PRO A 52 -0.89 16.10 -22.04
CA PRO A 52 -0.07 17.16 -22.63
C PRO A 52 0.44 18.20 -21.62
N SER A 53 1.67 18.65 -21.85
CA SER A 53 2.49 19.60 -21.09
C SER A 53 1.82 20.96 -20.76
N ALA A 54 0.66 21.28 -21.33
CA ALA A 54 -0.11 22.48 -20.96
C ALA A 54 -0.51 22.54 -19.48
N LEU A 55 -0.39 21.41 -18.75
CA LEU A 55 -0.58 21.32 -17.30
C LEU A 55 0.71 21.55 -16.49
N GLU A 56 1.89 21.54 -17.11
CA GLU A 56 3.18 21.83 -16.47
C GLU A 56 3.33 23.33 -16.25
N GLY A 57 2.93 23.81 -15.07
CA GLY A 57 3.06 25.21 -14.68
C GLY A 57 1.87 25.75 -13.89
N MET A 58 0.73 25.06 -13.93
CA MET A 58 -0.39 25.33 -13.02
C MET A 58 -0.10 24.76 -11.63
N GLN A 59 0.89 25.33 -10.93
CA GLN A 59 0.98 25.23 -9.47
C GLN A 59 -0.10 26.15 -8.86
N LEU A 60 -1.36 25.83 -9.11
CA LEU A 60 -2.42 26.33 -8.23
C LEU A 60 -2.11 25.75 -6.85
N LEU A 61 -2.28 26.54 -5.78
CA LEU A 61 -2.05 26.08 -4.40
C LEU A 61 -2.68 24.70 -4.22
N GLU A 62 -1.84 23.65 -4.27
CA GLU A 62 -2.27 22.26 -4.25
C GLU A 62 -2.68 21.95 -2.81
N GLU A 63 -3.91 22.27 -2.45
CA GLU A 63 -4.54 21.57 -1.35
C GLU A 63 -4.63 20.10 -1.79
N GLU A 64 -3.84 19.24 -1.14
CA GLU A 64 -3.85 17.81 -1.46
C GLU A 64 -5.27 17.30 -1.31
N PRO A 65 -5.91 16.78 -2.38
CA PRO A 65 -7.29 16.37 -2.27
C PRO A 65 -7.42 15.32 -1.16
N GLN A 66 -8.45 15.46 -0.33
CA GLN A 66 -8.76 14.44 0.67
C GLN A 66 -8.87 13.10 -0.06
N ASN A 67 -8.23 12.05 0.47
CA ASN A 67 -8.12 10.69 -0.08
C ASN A 67 -7.00 10.41 -1.11
N TRP A 68 -6.11 11.38 -1.39
CA TRP A 68 -4.97 11.10 -2.25
C TRP A 68 -3.94 10.13 -1.64
N PRO A 69 -3.19 9.38 -2.48
CA PRO A 69 -2.20 8.43 -1.99
C PRO A 69 -1.16 9.10 -1.07
N PRO A 70 -0.86 8.51 0.10
CA PRO A 70 0.08 9.10 1.04
C PRO A 70 1.50 9.26 0.47
N ARG A 71 2.16 10.38 0.76
CA ARG A 71 3.62 10.54 0.53
C ARG A 71 4.43 9.84 1.62
N ILE A 72 5.60 9.33 1.26
CA ILE A 72 6.63 8.96 2.24
C ILE A 72 7.24 10.25 2.80
N ARG A 73 7.07 10.48 4.09
CA ARG A 73 7.59 11.63 4.86
C ARG A 73 8.86 11.24 5.62
N CYS A 74 9.60 12.25 6.08
CA CYS A 74 10.77 12.03 6.94
C CYS A 74 10.43 11.27 8.24
N SER A 75 9.21 11.44 8.76
CA SER A 75 8.72 10.75 9.96
C SER A 75 8.44 9.25 9.77
N ASP A 76 8.41 8.78 8.52
CA ASP A 76 8.01 7.42 8.18
C ASP A 76 9.17 6.41 8.30
N ALA A 77 10.36 6.87 8.71
CA ALA A 77 11.51 6.02 9.04
C ALA A 77 11.98 5.13 7.87
N CYS A 78 11.97 5.69 6.65
CA CYS A 78 12.46 5.05 5.43
C CYS A 78 13.93 5.40 5.12
N ASP A 79 14.65 5.98 6.07
CA ASP A 79 16.09 6.22 5.97
C ASP A 79 16.88 4.92 6.22
N PRO A 80 18.12 4.79 5.70
CA PRO A 80 18.89 3.56 5.78
C PRO A 80 19.06 3.00 7.21
N LEU A 81 19.33 3.87 8.19
CA LEU A 81 19.53 3.46 9.59
C LEU A 81 18.26 2.80 10.17
N MET A 82 17.10 3.36 9.88
CA MET A 82 15.83 2.81 10.34
C MET A 82 15.43 1.55 9.59
N LEU A 83 15.83 1.38 8.32
CA LEU A 83 15.54 0.16 7.57
C LEU A 83 16.25 -1.08 8.14
N GLU A 84 17.47 -0.90 8.65
CA GLU A 84 18.27 -1.95 9.29
C GLU A 84 17.75 -2.33 10.69
N THR A 85 17.22 -1.34 11.42
CA THR A 85 16.84 -1.50 12.84
C THR A 85 15.35 -1.79 13.05
N ASN A 86 14.46 -0.99 12.43
CA ASN A 86 13.01 -1.13 12.53
C ASN A 86 12.31 -0.56 11.29
N ASN A 87 12.12 -1.42 10.30
CA ASN A 87 11.49 -1.08 9.02
C ASN A 87 9.95 -1.08 9.05
N THR A 88 9.31 -1.43 10.17
CA THR A 88 7.84 -1.62 10.22
C THR A 88 7.08 -0.35 9.83
N ARG A 89 7.52 0.83 10.28
CA ARG A 89 6.85 2.10 9.95
C ARG A 89 6.98 2.42 8.47
N CYS A 90 8.17 2.24 7.90
CA CYS A 90 8.40 2.48 6.48
C CYS A 90 7.57 1.53 5.61
N LEU A 91 7.57 0.24 5.94
CA LEU A 91 6.79 -0.77 5.23
C LEU A 91 5.29 -0.54 5.34
N HIS A 92 4.80 -0.13 6.52
CA HIS A 92 3.41 0.26 6.70
C HIS A 92 3.05 1.42 5.75
N ARG A 93 3.90 2.44 5.65
CA ARG A 93 3.67 3.57 4.77
C ARG A 93 3.68 3.18 3.29
N ILE A 94 4.67 2.38 2.87
CA ILE A 94 4.76 1.87 1.49
C ILE A 94 3.51 1.06 1.14
N ARG A 95 3.06 0.18 2.05
CA ARG A 95 1.84 -0.62 1.87
C ARG A 95 0.61 0.27 1.70
N GLN A 96 0.45 1.28 2.57
CA GLN A 96 -0.66 2.22 2.49
C GLN A 96 -0.66 2.96 1.14
N ALA A 97 0.49 3.46 0.70
CA ALA A 97 0.61 4.15 -0.58
C ALA A 97 0.28 3.23 -1.77
N LEU A 98 0.82 2.00 -1.79
CA LEU A 98 0.54 1.01 -2.83
C LEU A 98 -0.95 0.67 -2.91
N GLN A 99 -1.64 0.52 -1.76
CA GLN A 99 -3.09 0.29 -1.73
C GLN A 99 -3.85 1.45 -2.37
N HIS A 100 -3.53 2.68 -1.96
CA HIS A 100 -4.21 3.86 -2.51
C HIS A 100 -3.95 4.05 -4.01
N TYR A 101 -2.73 3.81 -4.49
CA TYR A 101 -2.44 3.90 -5.93
C TYR A 101 -3.14 2.78 -6.72
N ARG A 102 -3.23 1.56 -6.18
CA ARG A 102 -4.01 0.48 -6.81
C ARG A 102 -5.48 0.89 -6.95
N ASP A 103 -6.06 1.44 -5.89
CA ASP A 103 -7.46 1.89 -5.87
C ASP A 103 -7.66 3.09 -6.83
N LEU A 104 -6.67 3.99 -6.93
CA LEU A 104 -6.65 5.11 -7.87
C LEU A 104 -6.61 4.66 -9.34
N LEU A 105 -5.79 3.66 -9.67
CA LEU A 105 -5.71 3.11 -11.02
C LEU A 105 -7.02 2.43 -11.45
N GLY A 106 -7.79 1.89 -10.49
CA GLY A 106 -9.12 1.32 -10.74
C GLY A 106 -10.27 2.33 -10.75
N SER A 107 -9.99 3.63 -10.58
CA SER A 107 -11.01 4.68 -10.51
C SER A 107 -11.40 5.23 -11.90
N ASP A 108 -12.37 6.14 -11.91
CA ASP A 108 -12.82 6.82 -13.13
C ASP A 108 -11.72 7.67 -13.78
N ILE A 109 -10.70 8.12 -13.03
CA ILE A 109 -9.55 8.91 -13.51
C ILE A 109 -8.77 8.18 -14.62
N PHE A 110 -8.68 6.85 -14.53
CA PHE A 110 -7.93 6.01 -15.49
C PHE A 110 -8.84 5.19 -16.40
N ARG A 111 -10.17 5.38 -16.33
CA ARG A 111 -11.15 4.54 -17.06
C ARG A 111 -10.90 4.50 -18.57
N ASP A 112 -10.55 5.64 -19.17
CA ASP A 112 -10.31 5.74 -20.62
C ASP A 112 -8.93 5.21 -21.04
N GLN A 113 -8.00 5.07 -20.09
CA GLN A 113 -6.66 4.53 -20.32
C GLN A 113 -6.23 3.61 -19.16
N PRO A 114 -6.84 2.42 -19.04
CA PRO A 114 -6.54 1.48 -17.96
C PRO A 114 -5.07 1.08 -17.93
N GLN A 115 -4.55 0.78 -16.75
CA GLN A 115 -3.13 0.42 -16.55
C GLN A 115 -2.99 -0.98 -15.92
N PRO A 116 -3.42 -2.05 -16.61
CA PRO A 116 -3.53 -3.39 -16.02
C PRO A 116 -2.18 -3.96 -15.57
N GLN A 117 -1.09 -3.65 -16.28
CA GLN A 117 0.25 -4.09 -15.90
C GLN A 117 0.75 -3.37 -14.64
N LEU A 118 0.46 -2.07 -14.50
CA LEU A 118 0.79 -1.33 -13.29
C LEU A 118 -0.01 -1.86 -12.09
N GLU A 119 -1.32 -2.04 -12.24
CA GLU A 119 -2.17 -2.63 -11.19
C GLU A 119 -1.66 -4.00 -10.74
N THR A 120 -1.40 -4.90 -11.69
CA THR A 120 -0.91 -6.26 -11.39
C THR A 120 0.42 -6.22 -10.65
N THR A 121 1.36 -5.37 -11.10
CA THR A 121 2.67 -5.22 -10.45
C THR A 121 2.51 -4.68 -9.03
N MET A 122 1.59 -3.74 -8.82
CA MET A 122 1.30 -3.16 -7.51
C MET A 122 0.66 -4.16 -6.55
N GLU A 123 -0.23 -5.00 -7.04
CA GLU A 123 -0.82 -6.10 -6.27
C GLU A 123 0.20 -7.15 -5.88
N GLN A 124 1.14 -7.47 -6.77
CA GLN A 124 2.27 -8.35 -6.46
C GLN A 124 3.17 -7.73 -5.39
N LEU A 125 3.54 -6.45 -5.53
CA LEU A 125 4.30 -5.72 -4.49
C LEU A 125 3.60 -5.75 -3.14
N LEU A 126 2.29 -5.47 -3.11
CA LEU A 126 1.48 -5.53 -1.89
C LEU A 126 1.57 -6.89 -1.21
N ARG A 127 1.53 -7.98 -1.99
CA ARG A 127 1.64 -9.35 -1.46
C ARG A 127 3.00 -9.62 -0.81
N HIS A 128 4.09 -9.10 -1.38
CA HIS A 128 5.44 -9.31 -0.84
C HIS A 128 5.80 -8.37 0.31
N VAL A 129 5.15 -7.20 0.39
CA VAL A 129 5.28 -6.24 1.51
C VAL A 129 4.37 -6.61 2.69
N GLN A 130 3.30 -7.38 2.46
CA GLN A 130 2.36 -7.80 3.50
C GLN A 130 2.91 -8.92 4.38
N GLU A 131 3.06 -8.61 5.66
CA GLU A 131 3.26 -9.60 6.71
C GLU A 131 1.89 -10.21 7.06
N GLY A 132 1.60 -11.42 6.58
CA GLY A 132 0.57 -12.31 7.15
C GLY A 132 -0.91 -11.91 7.08
N HIS A 133 -1.28 -10.75 6.52
CA HIS A 133 -2.66 -10.33 6.38
C HIS A 133 -3.13 -10.44 4.92
N GLY A 134 -4.35 -10.95 4.73
CA GLY A 134 -4.95 -11.18 3.41
C GLY A 134 -5.06 -9.93 2.54
N HIS A 135 -5.42 -10.12 1.28
CA HIS A 135 -5.50 -9.03 0.31
C HIS A 135 -6.45 -7.92 0.80
N PRO A 136 -5.98 -6.69 1.02
CA PRO A 136 -6.80 -5.60 1.50
C PRO A 136 -7.88 -5.31 0.45
N PRO A 137 -9.16 -5.15 0.87
CA PRO A 137 -10.23 -4.82 -0.06
C PRO A 137 -9.91 -3.51 -0.80
N ARG A 138 -10.46 -3.37 -2.01
CA ARG A 138 -10.40 -2.11 -2.76
C ARG A 138 -11.37 -1.11 -2.12
N HIS A 139 -10.92 0.12 -1.93
CA HIS A 139 -11.78 1.20 -1.45
C HIS A 139 -12.22 2.04 -2.65
N PRO A 140 -13.54 2.15 -2.93
CA PRO A 140 -14.03 3.02 -3.97
C PRO A 140 -13.63 4.48 -3.67
N LEU A 141 -13.02 5.15 -4.64
CA LEU A 141 -12.77 6.58 -4.56
C LEU A 141 -14.03 7.36 -4.95
N ALA A 142 -14.15 8.58 -4.44
CA ALA A 142 -15.21 9.49 -4.84
C ALA A 142 -15.11 9.77 -6.36
N PRO A 143 -16.24 9.87 -7.09
CA PRO A 143 -16.22 10.18 -8.51
C PRO A 143 -15.53 11.51 -8.80
N THR A 144 -14.75 11.56 -9.87
CA THR A 144 -14.05 12.76 -10.32
C THR A 144 -14.91 13.50 -11.35
N LEU A 145 -14.91 14.83 -11.32
CA LEU A 145 -15.57 15.62 -12.36
C LEU A 145 -14.86 15.41 -13.70
N VAL A 146 -15.60 15.23 -14.80
CA VAL A 146 -15.04 14.89 -16.12
C VAL A 146 -13.95 15.87 -16.56
N TRP A 147 -14.11 17.16 -16.28
CA TRP A 147 -13.12 18.18 -16.64
C TRP A 147 -11.84 18.13 -15.80
N GLU A 148 -11.89 17.56 -14.58
CA GLU A 148 -10.74 17.39 -13.70
C GLU A 148 -9.92 16.13 -14.01
N GLN A 149 -10.53 15.14 -14.65
CA GLN A 149 -9.95 13.80 -14.83
C GLN A 149 -8.54 13.85 -15.44
N GLN A 150 -8.32 14.67 -16.45
CA GLN A 150 -7.01 14.78 -17.10
C GLN A 150 -5.94 15.38 -16.17
N LEU A 151 -6.30 16.40 -15.38
CA LEU A 151 -5.40 17.01 -14.41
C LEU A 151 -5.10 16.05 -13.26
N GLN A 152 -6.13 15.41 -12.69
CA GLN A 152 -5.98 14.41 -11.63
C GLN A 152 -5.09 13.25 -12.08
N ARG A 153 -5.25 12.77 -13.32
CA ARG A 153 -4.39 11.75 -13.92
C ARG A 153 -2.94 12.20 -14.03
N HIS A 154 -2.68 13.42 -14.52
CA HIS A 154 -1.32 13.96 -14.61
C HIS A 154 -0.65 13.99 -13.24
N LEU A 155 -1.31 14.56 -12.23
CA LEU A 155 -0.73 14.71 -10.91
C LEU A 155 -0.56 13.36 -10.19
N ALA A 156 -1.51 12.43 -10.37
CA ALA A 156 -1.41 11.06 -9.87
C ALA A 156 -0.17 10.35 -10.40
N LEU A 157 0.07 10.41 -11.72
CA LEU A 157 1.24 9.80 -12.36
C LEU A 157 2.54 10.46 -11.91
N LYS A 158 2.59 11.80 -11.81
CA LYS A 158 3.74 12.54 -11.30
C LYS A 158 4.11 12.08 -9.88
N ARG A 159 3.12 12.05 -8.99
CA ARG A 159 3.31 11.63 -7.59
C ARG A 159 3.69 10.14 -7.48
N LEU A 160 3.09 9.28 -8.30
CA LEU A 160 3.40 7.86 -8.36
C LEU A 160 4.86 7.61 -8.78
N ARG A 161 5.39 8.39 -9.74
CA ARG A 161 6.81 8.32 -10.10
C ARG A 161 7.74 8.70 -8.95
N SER A 162 7.43 9.78 -8.24
CA SER A 162 8.20 10.16 -7.05
C SER A 162 8.16 9.08 -5.96
N PHE A 163 6.98 8.52 -5.70
CA PHE A 163 6.81 7.41 -4.76
C PHE A 163 7.61 6.18 -5.17
N ALA A 164 7.50 5.76 -6.44
CA ALA A 164 8.19 4.59 -6.97
C ALA A 164 9.72 4.73 -6.87
N ALA A 165 10.26 5.94 -7.09
CA ALA A 165 11.67 6.22 -6.93
C ALA A 165 12.15 5.99 -5.48
N VAL A 166 11.42 6.50 -4.48
CA VAL A 166 11.76 6.31 -3.06
C VAL A 166 11.62 4.84 -2.65
N MET A 167 10.49 4.21 -2.97
CA MET A 167 10.23 2.81 -2.67
C MET A 167 11.30 1.89 -3.29
N SER A 168 11.70 2.15 -4.53
CA SER A 168 12.75 1.37 -5.21
C SER A 168 14.10 1.49 -4.49
N ARG A 169 14.45 2.66 -3.94
CA ARG A 169 15.66 2.82 -3.11
C ARG A 169 15.58 2.02 -1.81
N VAL A 170 14.43 2.05 -1.13
CA VAL A 170 14.20 1.28 0.11
C VAL A 170 14.42 -0.22 -0.13
N PHE A 171 13.77 -0.79 -1.15
CA PHE A 171 13.92 -2.21 -1.46
C PHE A 171 15.30 -2.57 -2.00
N ASN A 172 15.93 -1.68 -2.77
CA ASN A 172 17.28 -1.91 -3.24
C ASN A 172 18.34 -1.82 -2.14
N HIS A 173 18.10 -1.07 -1.06
CA HIS A 173 18.96 -1.06 0.12
C HIS A 173 18.74 -2.31 0.96
N SER A 174 17.48 -2.66 1.25
CA SER A 174 17.12 -3.77 2.14
C SER A 174 17.37 -5.17 1.54
N ALA A 175 17.54 -5.27 0.22
CA ALA A 175 17.85 -6.51 -0.49
C ALA A 175 19.35 -6.74 -0.72
N ARG A 176 20.22 -5.89 -0.16
CA ARG A 176 21.68 -6.08 -0.15
C ARG A 176 22.06 -6.94 1.04
#